data_AF-A0A6I4SLN3-F1
#
_entry.id   AF-A0A6I4SLN3-F1
#
_cell.length_a   1.000
_cell.length_b   1.000
_cell.length_c   1.000
_cell.angle_alpha   90.00
_cell.angle_beta   90.00
_cell.angle_gamma   90.00
#
_symmetry.space_group_name_H-M   'P 1'
#
loop_
_entity.id
_entity.type
_entity.pdbx_description
1 polymer ?
#
loop_
_entity_poly.entity_id
_entity_poly.type
_entity_poly.pdbx_seq_one_letter_code
_entity_poly.pdbx_strand_id
1 'polypeptide(L)'
;MRIDFAKSLVATTCIACVTLSSGALARPLEESRQEAGETIDARPSSGSSFEKRQCADAVKALAATDGKDADAFAVYESETCTQIREANKFDVRDEMAEMIAMMREEGIDYAAQLSLKVAECDRSVDSAMLEPVPEGKVRSSRTELMELCTANAEVALYAEGIEAMNKARDERHAAKVAEIEEQNRRNEREIAEITAFNEAEYQRKVAEDKAAFEAEMAEWRRKVALCESGKHEYCAKPE
;
A
#
# COMPACT_ATOMS: atom_id res chain seq x y z
N MET A 1 30.91 41.14 30.79
CA MET A 1 30.01 40.11 30.22
C MET A 1 30.63 38.76 30.54
N ARG A 2 30.05 38.06 31.53
CA ARG A 2 30.49 36.74 31.98
C ARG A 2 29.62 35.71 31.28
N ILE A 3 30.25 34.76 30.59
CA ILE A 3 29.61 33.53 30.13
C ILE A 3 30.42 32.41 30.76
N ASP A 4 29.90 31.89 31.87
CA ASP A 4 30.26 30.61 32.43
C ASP A 4 28.96 29.82 32.52
N PHE A 5 28.89 28.64 31.90
CA PHE A 5 28.49 27.44 32.63
C PHE A 5 28.87 26.19 31.84
N ALA A 6 29.39 25.26 32.62
CA ALA A 6 30.07 24.05 32.23
C ALA A 6 29.11 22.88 31.92
N LYS A 7 29.70 21.86 31.28
CA LYS A 7 29.42 20.41 31.44
C LYS A 7 28.02 19.89 31.09
N SER A 8 27.95 18.91 30.18
CA SER A 8 27.83 17.50 30.56
C SER A 8 27.89 16.58 29.34
N LEU A 9 28.80 15.60 29.37
CA LEU A 9 28.64 14.34 28.64
C LEU A 9 27.42 13.60 29.21
N VAL A 10 26.60 12.97 28.36
CA VAL A 10 26.00 11.65 28.63
C VAL A 10 25.86 10.92 27.30
N ALA A 11 26.56 9.79 27.25
CA ALA A 11 26.41 8.76 26.24
C ALA A 11 25.15 7.93 26.49
N THR A 12 24.84 7.09 25.50
CA THR A 12 24.30 5.73 25.68
C THR A 12 22.78 5.56 25.54
N THR A 13 22.48 4.59 24.68
CA THR A 13 21.42 3.57 24.79
C THR A 13 19.99 3.96 24.46
N CYS A 14 19.57 3.52 23.27
CA CYS A 14 18.27 2.90 23.03
C CYS A 14 17.95 1.92 24.18
N ILE A 15 16.91 2.23 24.94
CA ILE A 15 16.23 1.28 25.81
C ILE A 15 14.75 1.33 25.47
N ALA A 16 14.31 0.18 24.95
CA ALA A 16 13.07 -0.54 25.22
C ALA A 16 11.75 0.21 25.25
N CYS A 17 10.76 -0.38 24.56
CA CYS A 17 9.54 -0.88 25.21
C CYS A 17 8.74 -1.71 24.18
N VAL A 18 8.42 -2.99 24.46
CA VAL A 18 7.17 -3.43 25.17
C VAL A 18 5.99 -3.33 24.19
N THR A 19 5.20 -4.36 23.85
CA THR A 19 4.91 -5.66 24.45
C THR A 19 3.83 -6.39 23.61
N LEU A 20 3.69 -7.71 23.84
CA LEU A 20 2.43 -8.50 23.92
C LEU A 20 1.59 -8.63 22.63
N SER A 21 0.82 -9.69 22.37
CA SER A 21 0.67 -11.08 22.81
C SER A 21 -0.63 -11.55 22.15
N SER A 22 -0.79 -12.87 22.02
CA SER A 22 -2.01 -13.61 21.66
C SER A 22 -2.22 -13.73 20.15
N GLY A 23 -2.44 -14.90 19.56
CA GLY A 23 -2.64 -16.26 20.06
C GLY A 23 -3.14 -17.07 18.86
N ALA A 24 -2.24 -17.81 18.20
CA ALA A 24 -2.60 -18.62 17.05
C ALA A 24 -3.11 -19.99 17.53
N LEU A 25 -4.42 -20.12 17.58
CA LEU A 25 -5.11 -21.39 17.70
C LEU A 25 -4.87 -22.21 16.43
N ALA A 26 -4.26 -23.38 16.63
CA ALA A 26 -4.17 -24.43 15.64
C ALA A 26 -5.57 -24.92 15.23
N ARG A 27 -5.84 -24.95 13.93
CA ARG A 27 -6.88 -25.78 13.32
C ARG A 27 -6.25 -26.59 12.20
N PRO A 28 -6.42 -27.93 12.17
CA PRO A 28 -5.99 -28.76 11.07
C PRO A 28 -6.95 -28.59 9.89
N LEU A 29 -6.41 -28.31 8.70
CA LEU A 29 -7.18 -28.36 7.46
C LEU A 29 -7.27 -29.81 7.01
N GLU A 30 -8.48 -30.34 7.10
CA GLU A 30 -8.91 -31.59 6.50
C GLU A 30 -8.83 -31.51 4.97
N GLU A 31 -8.14 -32.52 4.43
CA GLU A 31 -8.42 -33.26 3.21
C GLU A 31 -9.74 -32.92 2.48
N SER A 32 -9.62 -32.25 1.33
CA SER A 32 -10.66 -32.16 0.30
C SER A 32 -10.03 -31.79 -1.04
N ARG A 33 -9.25 -32.71 -1.64
CA ARG A 33 -8.83 -32.58 -3.04
C ARG A 33 -9.87 -33.27 -3.91
N GLN A 34 -10.92 -32.53 -4.25
CA GLN A 34 -11.84 -32.90 -5.31
C GLN A 34 -11.12 -32.84 -6.65
N GLU A 35 -11.32 -33.92 -7.41
CA GLU A 35 -11.00 -34.08 -8.81
C GLU A 35 -11.72 -33.00 -9.63
N ALA A 36 -10.96 -32.10 -10.23
CA ALA A 36 -11.38 -31.37 -11.41
C ALA A 36 -10.45 -31.82 -12.54
N GLY A 37 -10.94 -32.81 -13.29
CA GLY A 37 -10.40 -33.15 -14.59
C GLY A 37 -10.69 -31.99 -15.53
N GLU A 38 -9.65 -31.22 -15.82
CA GLU A 38 -9.61 -30.35 -16.99
C GLU A 38 -8.39 -30.77 -17.79
N THR A 39 -8.67 -31.43 -18.90
CA THR A 39 -7.69 -31.84 -19.90
C THR A 39 -7.06 -30.60 -20.49
N ILE A 40 -5.96 -30.16 -19.88
CA ILE A 40 -4.97 -29.33 -20.56
C ILE A 40 -4.41 -30.21 -21.67
N ASP A 41 -4.77 -29.91 -22.91
CA ASP A 41 -4.11 -30.42 -24.11
C ASP A 41 -2.63 -30.07 -24.04
N ALA A 42 -1.87 -30.94 -23.39
CA ALA A 42 -0.42 -30.91 -23.34
C ALA A 42 0.08 -31.16 -24.75
N ARG A 43 0.32 -30.08 -25.50
CA ARG A 43 1.16 -30.11 -26.67
C ARG A 43 2.53 -30.61 -26.20
N PRO A 44 3.01 -31.80 -26.62
CA PRO A 44 4.26 -32.33 -26.10
C PRO A 44 5.40 -31.45 -26.60
N SER A 45 6.05 -30.71 -25.70
CA SER A 45 7.30 -30.04 -26.03
C SER A 45 8.33 -31.14 -26.34
N SER A 46 8.69 -31.29 -27.60
CA SER A 46 9.49 -32.41 -28.14
C SER A 46 11.00 -32.31 -27.84
N GLY A 47 11.37 -31.82 -26.65
CA GLY A 47 12.75 -31.86 -26.17
C GLY A 47 12.88 -32.90 -25.05
N SER A 48 13.86 -33.79 -25.17
CA SER A 48 14.26 -34.69 -24.09
C SER A 48 14.59 -33.89 -22.81
N SER A 49 14.44 -34.51 -21.64
CA SER A 49 14.77 -33.86 -20.35
C SER A 49 16.21 -33.35 -20.28
N PHE A 50 17.11 -33.98 -21.05
CA PHE A 50 18.49 -33.59 -21.25
C PHE A 50 18.61 -32.28 -22.02
N GLU A 51 17.92 -32.13 -23.16
CA GLU A 51 17.93 -30.91 -23.98
C GLU A 51 17.31 -29.71 -23.23
N LYS A 52 16.28 -29.94 -22.41
CA LYS A 52 15.72 -28.90 -21.53
C LYS A 52 16.74 -28.37 -20.52
N ARG A 53 17.53 -29.27 -19.94
CA ARG A 53 18.57 -28.91 -18.97
C ARG A 53 19.72 -28.17 -19.65
N GLN A 54 20.15 -28.62 -20.83
CA GLN A 54 21.17 -27.94 -21.62
C GLN A 54 20.75 -26.52 -22.02
N CYS A 55 19.49 -26.33 -22.44
CA CYS A 55 18.96 -25.00 -22.72
C CYS A 55 18.97 -24.09 -21.48
N ALA A 56 18.54 -24.59 -20.32
CA ALA A 56 18.55 -23.83 -19.07
C ALA A 56 19.97 -23.47 -18.61
N ASP A 57 20.92 -24.41 -18.72
CA ASP A 57 22.32 -24.19 -18.38
C ASP A 57 22.97 -23.17 -19.32
N ALA A 58 22.65 -23.21 -20.62
CA ALA A 58 23.10 -22.24 -21.62
C ALA A 58 22.56 -20.83 -21.35
N VAL A 59 21.26 -20.69 -21.04
CA VAL A 59 20.66 -19.39 -20.66
C VAL A 59 21.37 -18.81 -19.43
N LYS A 60 21.65 -19.66 -18.42
CA LYS A 60 22.35 -19.23 -17.21
C LYS A 60 23.80 -18.84 -17.47
N ALA A 61 24.51 -19.57 -18.34
CA ALA A 61 25.88 -19.26 -18.74
C ALA A 61 25.96 -17.94 -19.52
N LEU A 62 25.03 -17.67 -20.43
CA LEU A 62 24.94 -16.40 -21.14
C LEU A 62 24.64 -15.24 -20.20
N ALA A 63 23.71 -15.42 -19.24
CA ALA A 63 23.42 -14.40 -18.24
C ALA A 63 24.64 -14.07 -17.35
N ALA A 64 25.46 -15.08 -17.01
CA ALA A 64 26.66 -14.89 -16.20
C ALA A 64 27.83 -14.26 -16.97
N THR A 65 27.82 -14.34 -18.31
CA THR A 65 28.93 -13.90 -19.18
C THR A 65 28.59 -12.66 -20.01
N ASP A 66 27.44 -12.03 -19.75
CA ASP A 66 26.89 -10.96 -20.59
C ASP A 66 26.84 -11.35 -22.08
N GLY A 67 26.46 -12.60 -22.36
CA GLY A 67 26.33 -13.14 -23.71
C GLY A 67 27.65 -13.49 -24.42
N LYS A 68 28.79 -13.53 -23.72
CA LYS A 68 30.11 -13.76 -24.34
C LYS A 68 30.48 -15.24 -24.51
N ASP A 69 29.74 -16.15 -23.89
CA ASP A 69 29.98 -17.59 -24.01
C ASP A 69 29.44 -18.12 -25.36
N ALA A 70 30.34 -18.34 -26.31
CA ALA A 70 30.00 -18.76 -27.66
C ALA A 70 29.37 -20.17 -27.71
N ASP A 71 29.78 -21.08 -26.82
CA ASP A 71 29.25 -22.45 -26.78
C ASP A 71 27.84 -22.44 -26.20
N ALA A 72 27.61 -21.65 -25.14
CA ALA A 72 26.28 -21.42 -24.61
C ALA A 72 25.37 -20.70 -25.61
N PHE A 73 25.92 -19.76 -26.40
CA PHE A 73 25.18 -19.05 -27.45
C PHE A 73 24.70 -20.02 -28.54
N ALA A 74 25.56 -20.93 -29.00
CA ALA A 74 25.19 -21.94 -29.99
C ALA A 74 24.06 -22.87 -29.50
N VAL A 75 24.07 -23.24 -28.21
CA VAL A 75 22.98 -24.03 -27.60
C VAL A 75 21.70 -23.18 -27.48
N TYR A 76 21.84 -21.90 -27.11
CA TYR A 76 20.72 -20.97 -26.99
C TYR A 76 19.99 -20.71 -28.31
N GLU A 77 20.73 -20.61 -29.43
CA GLU A 77 20.17 -20.46 -30.78
C GLU A 77 19.67 -21.77 -31.39
N SER A 78 19.92 -22.92 -30.77
CA SER A 78 19.43 -24.19 -31.27
C SER A 78 17.90 -24.19 -31.39
N GLU A 79 17.38 -24.90 -32.40
CA GLU A 79 15.93 -24.98 -32.65
C GLU A 79 15.19 -25.53 -31.43
N THR A 80 15.74 -26.55 -30.78
CA THR A 80 15.16 -27.14 -29.57
C THR A 80 15.09 -26.14 -28.40
N CYS A 81 16.17 -25.39 -28.15
CA CYS A 81 16.16 -24.38 -27.09
C CYS A 81 15.23 -23.21 -27.41
N THR A 82 15.15 -22.82 -28.69
CA THR A 82 14.18 -21.81 -29.17
C THR A 82 12.74 -22.26 -28.94
N GLN A 83 12.38 -23.48 -29.31
CA GLN A 83 11.04 -24.03 -29.06
C GLN A 83 10.71 -24.10 -27.57
N ILE A 84 11.68 -24.47 -26.72
CA ILE A 84 11.52 -24.49 -25.26
C ILE A 84 11.30 -23.07 -24.73
N ARG A 85 12.09 -22.08 -25.18
CA ARG A 85 11.96 -20.69 -24.76
C ARG A 85 10.63 -20.07 -25.21
N GLU A 86 10.22 -20.32 -26.45
CA GLU A 86 8.94 -19.85 -26.97
C GLU A 86 7.74 -20.51 -26.28
N ALA A 87 7.83 -21.80 -25.95
CA ALA A 87 6.78 -22.50 -25.21
C ALA A 87 6.64 -22.03 -23.76
N ASN A 88 7.72 -21.49 -23.18
CA ASN A 88 7.75 -20.99 -21.80
C ASN A 88 7.87 -19.45 -21.72
N LYS A 89 7.62 -18.74 -22.81
CA LYS A 89 7.67 -17.28 -22.79
C LYS A 89 6.53 -16.78 -21.92
N PHE A 90 6.86 -15.92 -20.96
CA PHE A 90 5.85 -15.17 -20.24
C PHE A 90 5.27 -14.14 -21.20
N ASP A 91 4.04 -14.38 -21.64
CA ASP A 91 3.28 -13.41 -22.40
C ASP A 91 2.57 -12.48 -21.40
N VAL A 92 3.17 -11.31 -21.18
CA VAL A 92 2.65 -10.30 -20.25
C VAL A 92 1.91 -9.16 -20.96
N ARG A 93 1.54 -9.35 -22.23
CA ARG A 93 0.97 -8.28 -23.07
C ARG A 93 -0.35 -7.77 -22.52
N ASP A 94 -1.19 -8.67 -22.02
CA ASP A 94 -2.51 -8.32 -21.48
C ASP A 94 -2.34 -7.54 -20.15
N GLU A 95 -1.45 -8.00 -19.27
CA GLU A 95 -1.15 -7.32 -18.00
C GLU A 95 -0.51 -5.93 -18.23
N MET A 96 0.37 -5.80 -19.23
CA MET A 96 0.92 -4.50 -19.61
C MET A 96 -0.16 -3.57 -20.16
N ALA A 97 -1.10 -4.08 -20.96
CA ALA A 97 -2.21 -3.29 -21.50
C ALA A 97 -3.14 -2.80 -20.38
N GLU A 98 -3.45 -3.66 -19.40
CA GLU A 98 -4.20 -3.28 -18.20
C GLU A 98 -3.46 -2.20 -17.39
N MET A 99 -2.15 -2.34 -17.20
CA MET A 99 -1.34 -1.35 -16.50
C MET A 99 -1.33 0.00 -17.22
N ILE A 100 -1.19 0.00 -18.56
CA ILE A 100 -1.25 1.23 -19.37
C ILE A 100 -2.63 1.89 -19.26
N ALA A 101 -3.71 1.10 -19.19
CA ALA A 101 -5.06 1.62 -18.97
C ALA A 101 -5.17 2.29 -17.58
N MET A 102 -4.66 1.64 -16.52
CA MET A 102 -4.61 2.24 -15.19
C MET A 102 -3.78 3.53 -15.16
N MET A 103 -2.61 3.56 -15.80
CA MET A 103 -1.79 4.77 -15.92
C MET A 103 -2.60 5.92 -16.56
N ARG A 104 -3.39 5.63 -17.61
CA ARG A 104 -4.24 6.64 -18.25
C ARG A 104 -5.33 7.16 -17.32
N GLU A 105 -5.96 6.31 -16.51
CA GLU A 105 -6.94 6.74 -15.51
C GLU A 105 -6.33 7.68 -14.46
N GLU A 106 -5.05 7.50 -14.18
CA GLU A 106 -4.24 8.35 -13.29
C GLU A 106 -3.71 9.61 -14.00
N GLY A 107 -4.09 9.85 -15.26
CA GLY A 107 -3.67 11.00 -16.06
C GLY A 107 -2.28 10.87 -16.71
N ILE A 108 -1.67 9.69 -16.67
CA ILE A 108 -0.36 9.41 -17.27
C ILE A 108 -0.58 8.92 -18.71
N ASP A 109 -0.31 9.78 -19.69
CA ASP A 109 -0.43 9.41 -21.11
C ASP A 109 0.84 8.71 -21.60
N TYR A 110 0.92 7.41 -21.36
CA TYR A 110 2.03 6.56 -21.80
C TYR A 110 2.20 6.58 -23.32
N ALA A 111 1.11 6.57 -24.09
CA ALA A 111 1.16 6.50 -25.55
C ALA A 111 1.73 7.79 -26.15
N ALA A 112 1.32 8.96 -25.65
CA ALA A 112 1.90 10.23 -26.06
C ALA A 112 3.40 10.31 -25.71
N GLN A 113 3.78 9.90 -24.50
CA GLN A 113 5.18 9.90 -24.06
C GLN A 113 6.04 8.95 -24.89
N LEU A 114 5.55 7.75 -25.19
CA LEU A 114 6.24 6.79 -26.04
C LEU A 114 6.48 7.34 -27.43
N SER A 115 5.49 8.01 -28.03
CA SER A 115 5.67 8.63 -29.35
C SER A 115 6.78 9.68 -29.37
N LEU A 116 6.92 10.45 -28.30
CA LEU A 116 8.00 11.43 -28.14
C LEU A 116 9.36 10.74 -27.98
N LYS A 117 9.42 9.65 -27.22
CA LYS A 117 10.65 8.86 -27.05
C LYS A 117 11.08 8.14 -28.32
N VAL A 118 10.14 7.63 -29.11
CA VAL A 118 10.44 7.05 -30.43
C VAL A 118 11.04 8.11 -31.36
N ALA A 119 10.52 9.34 -31.36
CA ALA A 119 11.11 10.43 -32.13
C ALA A 119 12.49 10.87 -31.59
N GLU A 120 12.74 10.74 -30.28
CA GLU A 120 14.06 10.96 -29.68
C GLU A 120 15.06 9.85 -30.09
N CYS A 121 14.61 8.60 -30.11
CA CYS A 121 15.37 7.46 -30.60
C CYS A 121 15.78 7.63 -32.06
N ASP A 122 14.87 8.02 -32.94
CA ASP A 122 15.15 8.21 -34.36
C ASP A 122 16.31 9.20 -34.59
N ARG A 123 16.27 10.34 -33.89
CA ARG A 123 17.35 11.36 -33.93
C ARG A 123 18.66 10.84 -33.34
N SER A 124 18.58 10.09 -32.24
CA SER A 124 19.77 9.55 -31.56
C SER A 124 20.46 8.48 -32.40
N VAL A 125 19.68 7.62 -33.05
CA VAL A 125 20.18 6.59 -33.98
C VAL A 125 20.82 7.25 -35.20
N ASP A 126 20.18 8.25 -35.79
CA ASP A 126 20.76 8.98 -36.92
C ASP A 126 22.11 9.62 -36.55
N SER A 127 22.24 10.17 -35.34
CA SER A 127 23.51 10.67 -34.83
C SER A 127 24.55 9.57 -34.65
N ALA A 128 24.19 8.44 -34.03
CA ALA A 128 25.08 7.29 -33.82
C ALA A 128 25.56 6.68 -35.15
N MET A 129 24.73 6.73 -36.19
CA MET A 129 25.10 6.27 -37.53
C MET A 129 26.17 7.15 -38.20
N LEU A 130 26.36 8.40 -37.76
CA LEU A 130 27.41 9.29 -38.25
C LEU A 130 28.75 9.10 -37.52
N GLU A 131 28.75 8.45 -36.35
CA GLU A 131 29.96 8.24 -35.58
C GLU A 131 30.87 7.19 -36.23
N PRO A 132 32.21 7.35 -36.15
CA PRO A 132 33.16 6.36 -36.66
C PRO A 132 33.08 5.08 -35.84
N VAL A 133 33.08 3.93 -36.52
CA VAL A 133 33.05 2.61 -35.85
C VAL A 133 34.46 2.30 -35.34
N PRO A 134 34.61 1.93 -34.05
CA PRO A 134 35.90 1.48 -33.53
C PRO A 134 36.45 0.28 -34.29
N GLU A 135 37.78 0.21 -34.45
CA GLU A 135 38.44 -0.92 -35.11
C GLU A 135 38.04 -2.26 -34.46
N GLY A 136 37.70 -3.24 -35.30
CA GLY A 136 37.30 -4.57 -34.87
C GLY A 136 35.82 -4.72 -34.46
N LYS A 137 35.01 -3.66 -34.54
CA LYS A 137 33.55 -3.74 -34.33
C LYS A 137 32.79 -3.72 -35.65
N VAL A 138 31.70 -4.49 -35.70
CA VAL A 138 30.71 -4.42 -36.80
C VAL A 138 29.71 -3.32 -36.47
N ARG A 139 29.37 -2.48 -37.46
CA ARG A 139 28.32 -1.47 -37.29
C ARG A 139 26.96 -2.15 -37.22
N SER A 140 26.22 -1.96 -36.13
CA SER A 140 24.80 -2.35 -36.07
C SER A 140 23.99 -1.62 -37.15
N SER A 141 22.96 -2.28 -37.66
CA SER A 141 22.10 -1.64 -38.67
C SER A 141 21.29 -0.51 -38.04
N ARG A 142 20.84 0.46 -38.85
CA ARG A 142 19.93 1.52 -38.37
C ARG A 142 18.67 0.92 -37.73
N THR A 143 18.10 -0.11 -38.36
CA THR A 143 16.91 -0.80 -37.87
C THR A 143 17.16 -1.44 -36.50
N GLU A 144 18.27 -2.14 -36.34
CA GLU A 144 18.66 -2.77 -35.07
C GLU A 144 18.86 -1.74 -33.95
N LEU A 145 19.53 -0.62 -34.24
CA LEU A 145 19.69 0.47 -33.28
C LEU A 145 18.35 1.12 -32.92
N MET A 146 17.44 1.24 -33.88
CA MET A 146 16.10 1.81 -33.65
C MET A 146 15.22 0.88 -32.80
N GLU A 147 15.24 -0.42 -33.08
CA GLU A 147 14.53 -1.43 -32.29
C GLU A 147 15.05 -1.48 -30.85
N LEU A 148 16.37 -1.48 -30.67
CA LEU A 148 16.98 -1.48 -29.34
C LEU A 148 16.65 -0.20 -28.56
N CYS A 149 16.73 0.97 -29.20
CA CYS A 149 16.38 2.23 -28.56
C CYS A 149 14.90 2.27 -28.16
N THR A 150 14.01 1.86 -29.06
CA THR A 150 12.56 1.85 -28.81
C THR A 150 12.19 0.90 -27.67
N ALA A 151 12.74 -0.32 -27.67
CA ALA A 151 12.50 -1.28 -26.59
C ALA A 151 13.00 -0.76 -25.23
N ASN A 152 14.17 -0.12 -25.19
CA ASN A 152 14.68 0.49 -23.96
C ASN A 152 13.81 1.66 -23.49
N ALA A 153 13.30 2.47 -24.43
CA ALA A 153 12.40 3.57 -24.12
C ALA A 153 11.06 3.09 -23.56
N GLU A 154 10.49 2.02 -24.13
CA GLU A 154 9.26 1.40 -23.61
C GLU A 154 9.44 0.92 -22.17
N VAL A 155 10.53 0.19 -21.88
CA VAL A 155 10.82 -0.31 -20.53
C VAL A 155 11.03 0.83 -19.54
N ALA A 156 11.80 1.86 -19.92
CA ALA A 156 12.05 3.01 -19.05
C ALA A 156 10.77 3.79 -18.75
N LEU A 157 9.97 4.11 -19.78
CA LEU A 157 8.70 4.82 -19.61
C LEU A 157 7.70 4.02 -18.79
N TYR A 158 7.67 2.70 -18.96
CA TYR A 158 6.77 1.85 -18.18
C TYR A 158 7.15 1.86 -16.69
N ALA A 159 8.45 1.80 -16.37
CA ALA A 159 8.93 1.92 -15.00
C ALA A 159 8.60 3.30 -14.40
N GLU A 160 8.88 4.38 -15.14
CA GLU A 160 8.54 5.76 -14.74
C GLU A 160 7.04 5.93 -14.51
N GLY A 161 6.20 5.33 -15.36
CA GLY A 161 4.75 5.34 -15.23
C GLY A 161 4.25 4.63 -13.97
N ILE A 162 4.86 3.49 -13.60
CA ILE A 162 4.53 2.78 -12.36
C ILE A 162 4.91 3.63 -11.13
N GLU A 163 6.08 4.25 -11.14
CA GLU A 163 6.52 5.13 -10.04
C GLU A 163 5.58 6.32 -9.87
N ALA A 164 5.20 6.97 -10.98
CA ALA A 164 4.26 8.09 -10.98
C ALA A 164 2.88 7.67 -10.44
N MET A 165 2.37 6.50 -10.85
CA MET A 165 1.12 5.97 -10.35
C MET A 165 1.17 5.68 -8.85
N ASN A 166 2.24 5.05 -8.36
CA ASN A 166 2.40 4.75 -6.94
C ASN A 166 2.44 6.04 -6.10
N LYS A 167 3.19 7.03 -6.57
CA LYS A 167 3.25 8.35 -5.92
C LYS A 167 1.87 9.01 -5.86
N ALA A 168 1.11 8.99 -6.96
CA ALA A 168 -0.24 9.55 -6.98
C ALA A 168 -1.19 8.85 -6.00
N ARG A 169 -1.06 7.51 -5.87
CA ARG A 169 -1.81 6.73 -4.88
C ARG A 169 -1.45 7.08 -3.45
N ASP A 170 -0.16 7.21 -3.16
CA ASP A 170 0.35 7.58 -1.83
C ASP A 170 -0.14 8.98 -1.42
N GLU A 171 -0.10 9.94 -2.34
CA GLU A 171 -0.60 11.31 -2.10
C GLU A 171 -2.10 11.32 -1.80
N ARG A 172 -2.91 10.56 -2.56
CA ARG A 172 -4.35 10.43 -2.28
C ARG A 172 -4.62 9.73 -0.95
N HIS A 173 -3.86 8.70 -0.62
CA HIS A 173 -3.99 8.01 0.65
C HIS A 173 -3.68 8.94 1.82
N ALA A 174 -2.57 9.68 1.75
CA ALA A 174 -2.20 10.66 2.76
C ALA A 174 -3.27 11.75 2.94
N ALA A 175 -3.83 12.26 1.82
CA ALA A 175 -4.93 13.22 1.88
C ALA A 175 -6.18 12.65 2.56
N LYS A 176 -6.51 11.38 2.28
CA LYS A 176 -7.66 10.70 2.90
C LYS A 176 -7.45 10.48 4.40
N VAL A 177 -6.25 10.11 4.81
CA VAL A 177 -5.91 9.97 6.24
C VAL A 177 -6.05 11.32 6.95
N ALA A 178 -5.51 12.40 6.37
CA ALA A 178 -5.65 13.74 6.94
C ALA A 178 -7.12 14.19 7.07
N GLU A 179 -7.96 13.86 6.08
CA GLU A 179 -9.41 14.15 6.14
C GLU A 179 -10.09 13.39 7.29
N ILE A 180 -9.77 12.10 7.46
CA ILE A 180 -10.33 11.27 8.54
C ILE A 180 -9.89 11.79 9.91
N GLU A 181 -8.61 12.12 10.06
CA GLU A 181 -8.08 12.70 11.30
C GLU A 181 -8.77 14.03 11.62
N GLU A 182 -9.00 14.89 10.64
CA GLU A 182 -9.74 16.13 10.83
C GLU A 182 -11.17 15.87 11.30
N GLN A 183 -11.85 14.91 10.68
CA GLN A 183 -13.22 14.55 11.08
C GLN A 183 -13.26 13.98 12.51
N ASN A 184 -12.30 13.14 12.88
CA ASN A 184 -12.20 12.59 14.22
C ASN A 184 -12.03 13.70 15.27
N ARG A 185 -11.15 14.68 15.01
CA ARG A 185 -10.99 15.83 15.91
C ARG A 185 -12.26 16.65 16.05
N ARG A 186 -13.08 16.78 14.99
CA ARG A 186 -14.37 17.47 15.08
C ARG A 186 -15.35 16.70 15.95
N ASN A 187 -15.45 15.40 15.73
CA ASN A 187 -16.33 14.52 16.51
C ASN A 187 -15.93 14.53 18.00
N GLU A 188 -14.63 14.51 18.31
CA GLU A 188 -14.14 14.56 19.70
C GLU A 188 -14.54 15.87 20.40
N ARG A 189 -14.47 17.01 19.70
CA ARG A 189 -14.92 18.30 20.24
C ARG A 189 -16.42 18.32 20.49
N GLU A 190 -17.21 17.83 19.54
CA GLU A 190 -18.66 17.75 19.68
C GLU A 190 -19.06 16.86 20.86
N ILE A 191 -18.43 15.69 21.00
CA ILE A 191 -18.64 14.80 22.15
C ILE A 191 -18.28 15.49 23.46
N ALA A 192 -17.16 16.21 23.51
CA ALA A 192 -16.76 16.95 24.71
C ALA A 192 -17.77 18.05 25.08
N GLU A 193 -18.27 18.80 24.09
CA GLU A 193 -19.28 19.85 24.29
C GLU A 193 -20.61 19.28 24.79
N ILE A 194 -21.11 18.21 24.16
CA ILE A 194 -22.34 17.53 24.58
C ILE A 194 -22.19 16.96 25.99
N THR A 195 -21.05 16.34 26.28
CA THR A 195 -20.78 15.75 27.61
C THR A 195 -20.76 16.84 28.68
N ALA A 196 -20.08 17.96 28.43
CA ALA A 196 -20.03 19.08 29.36
C ALA A 196 -21.40 19.71 29.59
N PHE A 197 -22.21 19.87 28.53
CA PHE A 197 -23.57 20.38 28.62
C PHE A 197 -24.47 19.47 29.45
N ASN A 198 -24.46 18.16 29.14
CA ASN A 198 -25.29 17.17 29.83
C ASN A 198 -24.92 17.07 31.31
N GLU A 199 -23.63 17.10 31.64
CA GLU A 199 -23.17 17.11 33.03
C GLU A 199 -23.66 18.35 33.77
N ALA A 200 -23.53 19.54 33.16
CA ALA A 200 -24.01 20.78 33.76
C ALA A 200 -25.54 20.77 33.97
N GLU A 201 -26.31 20.25 33.02
CA GLU A 201 -27.76 20.13 33.13
C GLU A 201 -28.15 19.12 34.22
N TYR A 202 -27.45 17.99 34.30
CA TYR A 202 -27.66 16.97 35.32
C TYR A 202 -27.43 17.54 36.72
N GLN A 203 -26.31 18.23 36.94
CA GLN A 203 -26.00 18.87 38.23
C GLN A 203 -27.04 19.93 38.61
N ARG A 204 -27.54 20.70 37.64
CA ARG A 204 -28.61 21.68 37.87
C ARG A 204 -29.90 21.00 38.34
N LYS A 205 -30.33 19.93 37.66
CA LYS A 205 -31.53 19.15 38.04
C LYS A 205 -31.39 18.55 39.43
N VAL A 206 -30.25 17.96 39.76
CA VAL A 206 -29.98 17.41 41.10
C VAL A 206 -30.08 18.49 42.18
N ALA A 207 -29.56 19.70 41.91
CA ALA A 207 -29.66 20.82 42.84
C ALA A 207 -31.10 21.32 43.02
N GLU A 208 -31.87 21.42 41.93
CA GLU A 208 -33.29 21.79 41.92
C GLU A 208 -34.12 20.77 42.72
N ASP A 209 -33.94 19.48 42.45
CA ASP A 209 -34.65 18.38 43.15
C ASP A 209 -34.32 18.36 44.64
N LYS A 210 -33.05 18.57 45.00
CA LYS A 210 -32.63 18.65 46.41
C LYS A 210 -33.27 19.83 47.12
N ALA A 211 -33.30 21.00 46.49
CA ALA A 211 -33.92 22.19 47.07
C ALA A 211 -35.44 22.01 47.25
N ALA A 212 -36.12 21.41 46.26
CA ALA A 212 -37.53 21.08 46.34
C ALA A 212 -37.83 20.10 47.48
N PHE A 213 -37.03 19.03 47.60
CA PHE A 213 -37.16 18.06 48.67
C PHE A 213 -36.93 18.67 50.07
N GLU A 214 -35.93 19.53 50.24
CA GLU A 214 -35.68 20.21 51.51
C GLU A 214 -36.84 21.15 51.89
N ALA A 215 -37.45 21.83 50.92
CA ALA A 215 -38.63 22.67 51.15
C ALA A 215 -39.85 21.82 51.58
N GLU A 216 -40.11 20.70 50.90
CA GLU A 216 -41.18 19.77 51.25
C GLU A 216 -40.98 19.20 52.66
N MET A 217 -39.77 18.75 52.98
CA MET A 217 -39.44 18.24 54.31
C MET A 217 -39.55 19.32 55.40
N ALA A 218 -39.21 20.57 55.09
CA ALA A 218 -39.39 21.69 56.02
C ALA A 218 -40.88 21.96 56.28
N GLU A 219 -41.73 21.90 55.25
CA GLU A 219 -43.19 22.02 55.40
C GLU A 219 -43.76 20.85 56.21
N TRP A 220 -43.33 19.62 55.92
CA TRP A 220 -43.71 18.43 56.67
C TRP A 220 -43.33 18.55 58.15
N ARG A 221 -42.09 18.93 58.47
CA ARG A 221 -41.64 19.16 59.86
C ARG A 221 -42.49 20.21 60.58
N ARG A 222 -42.89 21.29 59.88
CA ARG A 222 -43.79 22.31 60.45
C ARG A 222 -45.17 21.72 60.75
N LYS A 223 -45.75 20.94 59.83
CA LYS A 223 -47.06 20.27 60.03
C LYS A 223 -47.01 19.28 61.19
N VAL A 224 -45.95 18.48 61.29
CA VAL A 224 -45.73 17.55 62.42
C VAL A 224 -45.67 18.31 63.75
N ALA A 225 -44.86 19.37 63.85
CA ALA A 225 -44.77 20.16 65.07
C ALA A 225 -46.12 20.79 65.47
N LEU A 226 -46.93 21.24 64.50
CA LEU A 226 -48.27 21.73 64.75
C LEU A 226 -49.22 20.62 65.26
N CYS A 227 -49.15 19.42 64.68
CA CYS A 227 -49.89 18.26 65.18
C CYS A 227 -49.50 17.92 66.64
N GLU A 228 -48.20 17.84 66.95
CA GLU A 228 -47.69 17.56 68.30
C GLU A 228 -48.14 18.62 69.33
N SER A 229 -48.33 19.87 68.90
CA SER A 229 -48.87 20.95 69.75
C SER A 229 -50.39 20.84 70.03
N GLY A 230 -51.07 19.81 69.52
CA GLY A 230 -52.49 19.53 69.74
C GLY A 230 -53.43 20.00 68.62
N LYS A 231 -52.90 20.52 67.50
CA LYS A 231 -53.72 20.90 66.34
C LYS A 231 -53.94 19.68 65.42
N HIS A 232 -54.98 18.91 65.74
CA HIS A 232 -55.31 17.65 65.05
C HIS A 232 -55.56 17.79 63.54
N GLU A 233 -55.86 18.99 63.03
CA GLU A 233 -56.03 19.26 61.59
C GLU A 233 -54.75 19.08 60.77
N TYR A 234 -53.57 19.11 61.41
CA TYR A 234 -52.27 18.91 60.78
C TYR A 234 -51.67 17.52 61.02
N CYS A 235 -52.36 16.66 61.78
CA CYS A 235 -51.90 15.29 62.00
C CYS A 235 -52.11 14.47 60.72
N ALA A 236 -51.11 13.68 60.34
CA ALA A 236 -51.21 12.77 59.21
C ALA A 236 -52.43 11.87 59.40
N LYS A 237 -53.39 11.94 58.46
CA LYS A 237 -54.45 10.93 58.40
C LYS A 237 -53.80 9.63 57.93
N PRO A 238 -53.93 8.51 58.67
CA PRO A 238 -53.56 7.23 58.11
C PRO A 238 -54.42 7.02 56.85
N GLU A 239 -53.76 6.71 55.73
CA GLU A 239 -54.43 6.20 54.53
C GLU A 239 -55.10 4.85 54.79
#